data_AF-A0A960H541-F1
#
_entry.id   AF-A0A960H541-F1
#
_cell.length_a   1.000
_cell.length_b   1.000
_cell.length_c   1.000
_cell.angle_alpha   90.00
_cell.angle_beta   90.00
_cell.angle_gamma   90.00
#
_symmetry.space_group_name_H-M   'P 1'
#
loop_
_entity.id
_entity.type
_entity.pdbx_description
1 polymer ?
#
loop_
_entity_poly.entity_id
_entity_poly.type
_entity_poly.pdbx_seq_one_letter_code
_entity_poly.pdbx_strand_id
1 'polypeptide(L)' 'DITMYINSPGGSFTSLMAIYDTMQYVRADIQTVCLGQAASAAAVLLAAGTPGKRLALPNARVLIHQPSLGGVIQG' A
#
# COMPACT_ATOMS: atom_id res chain seq x y z
N ASP A 1 -16.79 -6.55 5.73
CA ASP A 1 -15.32 -6.37 5.75
C ASP A 1 -14.69 -6.95 4.50
N ILE A 2 -13.57 -6.37 4.07
CA ILE A 2 -12.69 -6.87 3.00
C ILE A 2 -11.31 -7.16 3.61
N THR A 3 -10.68 -8.28 3.28
CA THR A 3 -9.28 -8.57 3.66
C THR A 3 -8.38 -8.52 2.44
N MET A 4 -7.34 -7.71 2.50
CA MET A 4 -6.36 -7.51 1.44
C MET A 4 -4.99 -8.04 1.88
N TYR A 5 -4.57 -9.15 1.29
CA TYR A 5 -3.23 -9.71 1.47
C TYR A 5 -2.24 -9.03 0.52
N ILE A 6 -1.12 -8.55 1.06
CA ILE A 6 -0.13 -7.77 0.30
C ILE A 6 1.23 -8.48 0.36
N ASN A 7 1.72 -8.89 -0.81
CA ASN A 7 3.09 -9.33 -1.03
C ASN A 7 3.61 -8.69 -2.32
N SER A 8 4.17 -7.49 -2.24
CA SER A 8 4.54 -6.72 -3.42
C SER A 8 5.78 -5.84 -3.18
N PRO A 9 6.69 -5.75 -4.17
CA PRO A 9 7.81 -4.83 -4.14
C PRO A 9 7.43 -3.37 -4.44
N GLY A 10 6.15 -3.09 -4.73
CA GLY A 10 5.67 -1.76 -5.14
C GLY A 10 5.31 -1.69 -6.61
N GLY A 11 5.33 -0.49 -7.19
CA GLY A 11 4.95 -0.27 -8.58
C GLY A 11 4.70 1.21 -8.91
N SER A 12 3.85 1.44 -9.92
CA SER A 12 3.50 2.79 -10.39
C SER A 12 2.77 3.62 -9.32
N PHE A 13 3.09 4.91 -9.25
CA PHE A 13 2.35 5.88 -8.45
C PHE A 13 0.88 5.99 -8.87
N THR A 14 0.57 5.90 -10.16
CA THR A 14 -0.82 5.96 -10.64
C THR A 14 -1.64 4.74 -10.22
N SER A 15 -1.04 3.55 -10.26
CA SER A 15 -1.67 2.31 -9.77
C SER A 15 -1.88 2.35 -8.26
N LEU A 16 -0.93 2.92 -7.51
CA LEU A 16 -1.10 3.18 -6.08
C LEU A 16 -2.36 4.02 -5.83
N MET A 17 -2.46 5.18 -6.47
CA MET A 17 -3.58 6.11 -6.25
C MET A 17 -4.92 5.46 -6.60
N ALA A 18 -5.00 4.74 -7.73
CA ALA A 18 -6.22 4.05 -8.14
C ALA A 18 -6.71 3.03 -7.09
N ILE A 19 -5.80 2.24 -6.52
CA ILE A 19 -6.15 1.26 -5.48
C ILE A 19 -6.48 1.98 -4.18
N TYR A 20 -5.67 2.97 -3.79
CA TYR A 20 -5.87 3.75 -2.57
C TYR A 20 -7.25 4.44 -2.57
N ASP A 21 -7.61 5.13 -3.65
CA ASP A 21 -8.90 5.82 -3.77
C ASP A 21 -10.06 4.83 -3.74
N THR A 22 -9.89 3.65 -4.37
CA THR A 22 -10.88 2.57 -4.27
C THR A 22 -11.05 2.13 -2.82
N MET A 23 -9.95 1.97 -2.07
CA MET A 23 -10.00 1.60 -0.65
C MET A 23 -10.76 2.63 0.19
N GLN A 24 -10.62 3.93 -0.12
CA GLN A 24 -11.33 5.00 0.60
C GLN A 24 -12.79 5.16 0.16
N TYR A 25 -13.11 4.83 -1.10
CA TYR A 25 -14.43 5.01 -1.67
C TYR A 25 -15.43 3.94 -1.21
N VAL A 26 -14.97 2.70 -1.08
CA VAL A 26 -15.85 1.60 -0.67
C VAL A 26 -16.29 1.76 0.78
N ARG A 27 -17.55 1.40 1.06
CA ARG A 27 -18.13 1.50 2.43
C ARG A 27 -17.61 0.45 3.41
N ALA A 28 -17.04 -0.64 2.90
CA ALA A 28 -16.58 -1.74 3.74
C ALA A 28 -15.24 -1.41 4.38
N ASP A 29 -15.08 -1.73 5.66
CA ASP A 29 -13.76 -1.73 6.30
C ASP A 29 -12.80 -2.67 5.57
N ILE A 30 -11.56 -2.22 5.41
CA ILE A 30 -10.51 -2.97 4.73
C ILE A 30 -9.42 -3.33 5.73
N GLN A 31 -9.29 -4.63 6.02
CA GLN A 31 -8.15 -5.17 6.73
C GLN A 31 -7.00 -5.39 5.73
N THR A 32 -5.81 -4.91 6.07
CA THR A 32 -4.60 -5.16 5.28
C THR A 32 -3.66 -6.09 6.03
N VAL A 33 -3.07 -7.06 5.32
CA VAL A 33 -2.15 -8.04 5.91
C VAL A 33 -0.90 -8.17 5.03
N CYS A 34 0.25 -7.79 5.57
CA CYS A 34 1.54 -7.97 4.88
C CYS A 34 2.02 -9.42 4.98
N LEU A 35 2.09 -10.10 3.83
CA LEU A 35 2.66 -11.44 3.66
C LEU A 35 4.01 -11.31 2.96
N GLY A 36 5.12 -11.48 3.68
CA GLY A 36 6.45 -11.41 3.08
C GLY A 36 6.96 -9.98 2.90
N GLN A 37 6.44 -9.20 1.96
CA GLN A 37 6.88 -7.80 1.79
C GLN A 37 5.79 -6.84 1.31
N ALA A 38 5.88 -5.60 1.80
CA ALA A 38 5.18 -4.44 1.26
C ALA A 38 6.18 -3.29 1.11
N ALA A 39 6.69 -3.09 -0.11
CA ALA A 39 7.66 -2.03 -0.40
C ALA A 39 7.05 -0.92 -1.29
N SER A 40 7.55 0.30 -1.13
CA SER A 40 7.16 1.47 -1.95
C SER A 40 5.63 1.69 -1.93
N ALA A 41 4.97 1.75 -3.09
CA ALA A 41 3.52 1.81 -3.22
C ALA A 41 2.77 0.77 -2.35
N ALA A 42 3.27 -0.45 -2.24
CA ALA A 42 2.61 -1.48 -1.44
C ALA A 42 2.66 -1.18 0.07
N ALA A 43 3.71 -0.51 0.54
CA ALA A 43 3.80 -0.05 1.94
C ALA A 43 2.72 1.01 2.25
N VAL A 44 2.44 1.90 1.28
CA VAL A 44 1.37 2.90 1.39
C VAL A 44 0.00 2.21 1.43
N LEU A 45 -0.27 1.25 0.55
CA LEU A 45 -1.53 0.49 0.56
C LEU A 45 -1.71 -0.32 1.84
N LEU A 46 -0.65 -0.92 2.37
CA LEU A 46 -0.69 -1.60 3.67
C LEU A 46 -1.11 -0.62 4.78
N ALA A 47 -0.55 0.59 4.78
CA ALA A 47 -0.89 1.63 5.75
C ALA A 47 -2.31 2.22 5.56
N ALA A 48 -2.87 2.12 4.35
CA ALA A 48 -4.19 2.66 4.00
C ALA A 48 -5.38 1.83 4.48
N GLY A 49 -5.16 0.63 5.04
CA GLY A 49 -6.22 -0.17 5.66
C GLY A 49 -6.86 0.54 6.85
N THR A 50 -8.06 0.08 7.24
CA THR A 50 -8.82 0.63 8.37
C THR A 50 -7.96 0.66 9.64
N PRO A 51 -7.97 1.77 10.43
CA PRO A 51 -7.26 1.85 11.70
C PRO A 51 -7.58 0.67 12.63
N GLY A 52 -6.54 0.05 13.22
CA GLY A 52 -6.67 -1.16 14.04
C GLY A 52 -6.79 -2.47 13.26
N LYS A 53 -6.93 -2.43 11.92
CA LYS A 53 -7.02 -3.60 11.03
C LYS A 53 -5.83 -3.69 10.05
N ARG A 54 -4.65 -3.23 10.46
CA ARG A 54 -3.42 -3.26 9.64
C ARG A 54 -2.41 -4.19 10.30
N LEU A 55 -2.13 -5.31 9.65
CA LEU A 55 -1.37 -6.43 10.23
C LEU A 55 -0.15 -6.77 9.36
N ALA A 56 0.86 -7.36 9.97
CA ALA A 56 2.02 -7.92 9.28
C ALA A 56 2.40 -9.24 9.94
N LEU A 57 2.81 -10.24 9.14
CA LEU A 57 3.37 -11.46 9.69
C LEU A 57 4.74 -11.20 10.35
N PRO A 58 5.19 -12.06 11.30
CA PRO A 58 6.41 -11.82 12.07
C PRO A 58 7.68 -11.60 11.24
N ASN A 59 7.77 -12.23 10.06
CA ASN A 59 8.92 -12.14 9.15
C ASN A 59 8.67 -11.21 7.95
N ALA A 60 7.56 -10.46 7.96
CA ALA A 60 7.25 -9.55 6.88
C ALA A 60 8.12 -8.29 6.97
N ARG A 61 8.52 -7.75 5.81
CA ARG A 61 9.24 -6.47 5.71
C ARG A 61 8.35 -5.38 5.13
N VAL A 62 8.42 -4.20 5.71
CA VAL A 62 7.79 -3.00 5.18
C VAL A 62 8.89 -1.99 4.87
N LEU A 63 8.94 -1.51 3.63
CA LEU A 63 9.96 -0.57 3.18
C LEU A 63 9.30 0.62 2.53
N ILE A 64 9.51 1.81 3.09
CA ILE A 64 9.15 3.07 2.48
C ILE A 64 10.41 3.75 1.95
N HIS A 65 10.30 4.39 0.79
CA HIS A 65 11.35 5.23 0.24
C HIS A 65 10.70 6.36 -0.56
N GLN A 66 11.47 7.42 -0.82
CA GLN A 66 11.02 8.54 -1.63
C GLN A 66 10.59 8.08 -3.04
N PRO A 67 9.54 8.65 -3.64
CA PRO A 67 9.12 8.30 -4.99
C PRO A 67 10.27 8.47 -6.00
N SER A 68 10.36 7.56 -6.96
CA SER A 68 11.23 7.76 -8.11
C SER A 68 10.54 8.72 -9.07
N LEU A 69 11.05 9.94 -9.18
CA LEU A 69 10.59 10.93 -10.16
C LEU A 69 11.28 10.63 -11.49
N GLY A 70 10.54 10.03 -12.42
CA GLY A 70 11.00 9.81 -13.79
C GLY A 70 10.80 11.09 -14.61
N GLY A 71 11.80 11.97 -14.63
CA GLY A 71 11.81 13.18 -15.47
C GLY A 71 12.14 14.43 -14.69
N VAL A 72 12.90 15.33 -15.33
CA VAL A 72 13.26 16.65 -14.80
C VAL A 72 11.97 17.41 -14.50
N ILE A 73 11.74 17.74 -13.23
CA ILE A 73 10.71 18.71 -12.88
C ILE A 73 11.23 20.06 -13.37
N GLN A 74 10.81 20.45 -14.57
CA GLN A 74 11.10 21.77 -15.09
C GLN A 74 10.06 22.72 -14.48
N GLY A 75 10.49 23.40 -13.41
CA GLY A 75 9.74 24.50 -12.79
C GLY A 75 9.77 25.75 -13.64
#